data_AF-I2H1A9-F1
#
_entry.id   AF-I2H1A9-F1
#
_cell.length_a   1.000
_cell.length_b   1.000
_cell.length_c   1.000
_cell.angle_alpha   90.00
_cell.angle_beta   90.00
_cell.angle_gamma   90.00
#
_symmetry.space_group_name_H-M   'P 1'
#
loop_
_entity.id
_entity.type
_entity.pdbx_description
1 polymer ?
#
loop_
_entity_poly.entity_id
_entity_poly.type
_entity_poly.pdbx_seq_one_letter_code
_entity_poly.pdbx_strand_id
1 'polypeptide(L)'
;MESPQLSQPSSVPIDADTDALISRHLLRYIMASEGICHENMLLLALYALNLDYSGDCQQEVLARQLQLLTNNINLKLNPLGYKIIQINHPLGKEAVNASIKNSILKLTSKYNISFRSSSKFYVYVNTVDKGVAQLATRFTAKEISYIRWCLEMFCNEGNKINEVGHISNDHAVVKMINEVVLDNNWNRIISYRCGSTELTRQESRKNELENNPSNILTASESEKVLTQMCSYKWFYRTSTGKIGMALRCFAEIQDYLKNIFGLPCCTTCSQVALQGVMCGSDYCITQQENRTVWHPDCFRHQYIHVNQNCPNCNQSLHENGIYIL
;
A
#
# COMPACT_ATOMS: atom_id res chain seq x y z
N MET A 1 30.64 -45.81 -12.73
CA MET A 1 30.23 -44.39 -12.88
C MET A 1 28.98 -44.39 -13.75
N GLU A 2 27.80 -44.46 -13.13
CA GLU A 2 26.54 -44.20 -13.82
C GLU A 2 25.75 -43.26 -12.90
N SER A 3 25.56 -42.03 -13.38
CA SER A 3 24.81 -40.99 -12.69
C SER A 3 23.32 -41.19 -12.97
N PRO A 4 22.42 -41.15 -11.96
CA PRO A 4 20.99 -41.22 -12.21
C PRO A 4 20.51 -39.88 -12.79
N GLN A 5 19.84 -39.93 -13.95
CA GLN A 5 19.15 -38.79 -14.53
C GLN A 5 17.95 -38.40 -13.65
N LEU A 6 17.94 -37.16 -13.14
CA LEU A 6 16.75 -36.54 -12.56
C LEU A 6 15.70 -36.36 -13.66
N SER A 7 14.59 -37.07 -13.54
CA SER A 7 13.38 -36.82 -14.32
C SER A 7 12.77 -35.47 -13.93
N GLN A 8 12.57 -34.60 -14.92
CA GLN A 8 11.80 -33.37 -14.75
C GLN A 8 10.33 -33.71 -14.50
N PRO A 9 9.62 -33.00 -13.60
CA PRO A 9 8.18 -33.18 -13.46
C PRO A 9 7.47 -32.65 -14.71
N SER A 10 6.75 -33.55 -15.37
CA SER A 10 5.87 -33.28 -16.49
C SER A 10 4.81 -32.23 -16.11
N SER A 11 4.88 -31.05 -16.73
CA SER A 11 3.79 -30.09 -16.72
C SER A 11 2.64 -30.66 -17.55
N VAL A 12 1.60 -31.16 -16.90
CA VAL A 12 0.34 -31.53 -17.57
C VAL A 12 -0.22 -30.26 -18.22
N PRO A 13 -0.51 -30.25 -19.53
CA PRO A 13 -1.15 -29.11 -20.18
C PRO A 13 -2.59 -29.04 -19.67
N ILE A 14 -2.89 -28.01 -18.88
CA ILE A 14 -4.26 -27.71 -18.47
C ILE A 14 -4.96 -27.08 -19.68
N ASP A 15 -6.17 -27.56 -19.99
CA ASP A 15 -6.97 -27.19 -21.15
C ASP A 15 -7.22 -25.67 -21.23
N ALA A 16 -7.12 -25.07 -22.43
CA ALA A 16 -7.16 -23.62 -22.63
C ALA A 16 -8.49 -22.97 -22.16
N ASP A 17 -9.58 -23.74 -22.21
CA ASP A 17 -10.89 -23.32 -21.70
C ASP A 17 -10.94 -23.24 -20.18
N THR A 18 -10.17 -24.09 -19.49
CA THR A 18 -10.09 -24.09 -18.01
C THR A 18 -9.34 -22.85 -17.52
N ASP A 19 -8.23 -22.50 -18.16
CA ASP A 19 -7.46 -21.28 -17.83
C ASP A 19 -8.28 -20.00 -18.05
N ALA A 20 -9.10 -19.97 -19.10
CA ALA A 20 -10.01 -18.86 -19.36
C ALA A 20 -11.09 -18.72 -18.27
N LEU A 21 -11.64 -19.85 -17.81
CA LEU A 21 -12.61 -19.89 -16.72
C LEU A 21 -11.99 -19.42 -15.40
N ILE A 22 -10.81 -19.93 -15.05
CA ILE A 22 -10.07 -19.53 -13.84
C ILE A 22 -9.74 -18.04 -13.89
N SER A 23 -9.26 -17.54 -15.03
CA SER A 23 -8.97 -16.12 -15.22
C SER A 23 -10.19 -15.23 -14.95
N ARG A 24 -11.38 -15.66 -15.41
CA ARG A 24 -12.64 -14.95 -15.16
C ARG A 24 -13.03 -14.99 -13.69
N HIS A 25 -12.89 -16.14 -13.00
CA HIS A 25 -13.16 -16.23 -11.57
C HIS A 25 -12.20 -15.38 -10.73
N LEU A 26 -10.91 -15.38 -11.08
CA LEU A 26 -9.89 -14.57 -10.42
C LEU A 26 -10.20 -13.08 -10.55
N LEU A 27 -10.51 -12.59 -11.76
CA LEU A 27 -10.90 -11.19 -11.96
C LEU A 27 -12.16 -10.83 -11.16
N ARG A 28 -13.19 -11.68 -11.18
CA ARG A 28 -14.41 -11.47 -10.38
C ARG A 28 -14.12 -11.40 -8.89
N TYR A 29 -13.21 -12.24 -8.39
CA TYR A 29 -12.81 -12.23 -6.99
C TYR A 29 -12.10 -10.93 -6.60
N ILE A 30 -11.19 -10.45 -7.45
CA ILE A 30 -10.50 -9.16 -7.23
C ILE A 30 -11.51 -8.01 -7.23
N MET A 31 -12.43 -7.98 -8.20
CA MET A 31 -13.47 -6.94 -8.27
C MET A 31 -14.43 -6.98 -7.08
N ALA A 32 -14.81 -8.18 -6.62
CA ALA A 32 -15.66 -8.36 -5.44
C ALA A 32 -14.95 -7.97 -4.13
N SER A 33 -13.62 -7.98 -4.11
CA SER A 33 -12.79 -7.50 -3.00
C SER A 33 -12.47 -6.02 -3.12
N GLU A 34 -13.37 -5.22 -3.69
CA GLU A 34 -13.21 -3.79 -3.95
C GLU A 34 -11.98 -3.44 -4.82
N GLY A 35 -11.52 -4.37 -5.66
CA GLY A 35 -10.40 -4.15 -6.58
C GLY A 35 -9.02 -4.31 -5.97
N ILE A 36 -8.88 -4.80 -4.72
CA ILE A 36 -7.58 -5.03 -4.08
C ILE A 36 -7.57 -6.35 -3.29
N CYS A 37 -6.59 -7.20 -3.55
CA CYS A 37 -6.42 -8.47 -2.84
C CYS A 37 -4.98 -8.72 -2.43
N HIS A 38 -4.79 -9.32 -1.25
CA HIS A 38 -3.49 -9.85 -0.83
C HIS A 38 -3.13 -11.11 -1.61
N GLU A 39 -1.84 -11.31 -1.92
CA GLU A 39 -1.36 -12.47 -2.68
C GLU A 39 -1.84 -13.79 -2.08
N ASN A 40 -1.70 -14.01 -0.77
CA ASN A 40 -2.05 -15.29 -0.14
C ASN A 40 -3.56 -15.58 -0.20
N MET A 41 -4.41 -14.55 -0.28
CA MET A 41 -5.85 -14.73 -0.51
C MET A 41 -6.14 -15.19 -1.94
N LEU A 42 -5.40 -14.66 -2.92
CA LEU A 42 -5.51 -15.11 -4.32
C LEU A 42 -4.92 -16.49 -4.54
N LEU A 43 -3.79 -16.81 -3.91
CA LEU A 43 -3.21 -18.15 -3.95
C LEU A 43 -4.16 -19.17 -3.33
N LEU A 44 -4.84 -18.82 -2.24
CA LEU A 44 -5.88 -19.66 -1.68
C LEU A 44 -7.08 -19.83 -2.62
N ALA A 45 -7.53 -18.76 -3.26
CA ALA A 45 -8.62 -18.83 -4.23
C ALA A 45 -8.24 -19.71 -5.42
N LEU A 46 -7.01 -19.61 -5.93
CA LEU A 46 -6.49 -20.48 -6.98
C LEU A 46 -6.39 -21.93 -6.52
N TYR A 47 -5.90 -22.17 -5.31
CA TYR A 47 -5.87 -23.51 -4.73
C TYR A 47 -7.27 -24.12 -4.64
N ALA A 48 -8.26 -23.34 -4.20
CA ALA A 48 -9.64 -23.79 -4.10
C ALA A 48 -10.31 -24.06 -5.48
N LEU A 49 -9.84 -23.38 -6.54
CA LEU A 49 -10.32 -23.59 -7.91
C LEU A 49 -9.62 -24.77 -8.62
N ASN A 50 -8.37 -25.04 -8.27
CA ASN A 50 -7.55 -26.14 -8.80
C ASN A 50 -7.50 -27.28 -7.78
N LEU A 51 -8.53 -28.12 -7.75
CA LEU A 51 -8.70 -29.21 -6.78
C LEU A 51 -7.68 -30.36 -6.90
N ASP A 52 -6.71 -30.30 -7.81
CA ASP A 52 -5.79 -31.40 -8.13
C ASP A 52 -4.39 -31.28 -7.49
N TYR A 53 -4.15 -30.27 -6.65
CA TYR A 53 -2.85 -30.11 -5.99
C TYR A 53 -2.67 -31.14 -4.86
N SER A 54 -2.12 -32.30 -5.21
CA SER A 54 -1.65 -33.32 -4.27
C SER A 54 -0.15 -33.15 -4.02
N GLY A 55 0.25 -32.81 -2.79
CA GLY A 55 1.65 -32.84 -2.35
C GLY A 55 2.28 -31.50 -1.94
N ASP A 56 3.43 -31.64 -1.28
CA ASP A 56 4.16 -30.68 -0.42
C ASP A 56 4.83 -29.47 -1.14
N CYS A 57 4.41 -29.13 -2.35
CA CYS A 57 5.00 -28.04 -3.13
C CYS A 57 3.90 -27.21 -3.80
N GLN A 58 3.52 -26.06 -3.23
CA GLN A 58 2.33 -25.36 -3.76
C GLN A 58 2.50 -23.84 -3.92
N GLN A 59 3.13 -23.11 -3.00
CA GLN A 59 3.06 -21.64 -3.07
C GLN A 59 3.80 -21.03 -4.28
N GLU A 60 5.02 -21.48 -4.59
CA GLU A 60 5.80 -20.93 -5.70
C GLU A 60 5.21 -21.28 -7.07
N VAL A 61 4.65 -22.49 -7.19
CA VAL A 61 3.92 -22.94 -8.37
C VAL A 61 2.64 -22.14 -8.56
N LEU A 62 1.83 -22.01 -7.50
CA LEU A 62 0.62 -21.18 -7.49
C LEU A 62 0.94 -19.72 -7.79
N ALA A 63 2.05 -19.18 -7.30
CA ALA A 63 2.48 -17.81 -7.57
C ALA A 63 2.86 -17.62 -9.05
N ARG A 64 3.56 -18.58 -9.65
CA ARG A 64 3.83 -18.57 -11.10
C ARG A 64 2.54 -18.67 -11.90
N GLN A 65 1.63 -19.56 -11.52
CA GLN A 65 0.32 -19.68 -12.18
C GLN A 65 -0.49 -18.39 -12.06
N LEU A 66 -0.52 -17.77 -10.87
CA LEU A 66 -1.17 -16.48 -10.63
C LEU A 66 -0.60 -15.39 -11.53
N GLN A 67 0.72 -15.35 -11.70
CA GLN A 67 1.38 -14.39 -12.58
C GLN A 67 0.98 -14.62 -14.05
N LEU A 68 0.96 -15.86 -14.52
CA LEU A 68 0.54 -16.20 -15.89
C LEU A 68 -0.93 -15.81 -16.14
N LEU A 69 -1.83 -16.18 -15.23
CA LEU A 69 -3.25 -15.81 -15.30
C LEU A 69 -3.45 -14.30 -15.27
N THR A 70 -2.71 -13.59 -14.42
CA THR A 70 -2.75 -12.12 -14.34
C THR A 70 -2.30 -11.49 -15.66
N ASN A 71 -1.25 -12.01 -16.30
CA ASN A 71 -0.80 -11.54 -17.60
C ASN A 71 -1.86 -11.78 -18.68
N ASN A 72 -2.48 -12.96 -18.70
CA ASN A 72 -3.56 -13.29 -19.63
C ASN A 72 -4.80 -12.40 -19.44
N ILE A 73 -5.17 -12.10 -18.20
CA ILE A 73 -6.23 -11.14 -17.90
C ILE A 73 -5.86 -9.75 -18.41
N ASN A 74 -4.63 -9.30 -18.16
CA ASN A 74 -4.15 -7.99 -18.58
C ASN A 74 -4.13 -7.81 -20.10
N LEU A 75 -3.86 -8.85 -20.88
CA LEU A 75 -3.98 -8.80 -22.35
C LEU A 75 -5.40 -8.42 -22.79
N LYS A 76 -6.42 -8.89 -22.05
CA LYS A 76 -7.84 -8.58 -22.32
C LYS A 76 -8.29 -7.25 -21.73
N LEU A 77 -7.69 -6.80 -20.63
CA LEU A 77 -8.04 -5.54 -19.96
C LEU A 77 -7.37 -4.32 -20.60
N ASN A 78 -6.17 -4.47 -21.18
CA ASN A 78 -5.41 -3.35 -21.74
C ASN A 78 -6.21 -2.53 -22.78
N PRO A 79 -6.96 -3.12 -23.74
CA PRO A 79 -7.77 -2.36 -24.68
C PRO A 79 -8.91 -1.58 -24.02
N LEU A 80 -9.34 -1.99 -22.83
CA LEU A 80 -10.38 -1.34 -22.03
C LEU A 80 -9.80 -0.22 -21.13
N GLY A 81 -8.48 -0.04 -21.13
CA GLY A 81 -7.82 0.92 -20.25
C GLY A 81 -7.82 0.50 -18.79
N TYR A 82 -7.76 -0.81 -18.51
CA TYR A 82 -7.61 -1.35 -17.16
C TYR A 82 -6.45 -2.33 -17.08
N LYS A 83 -5.92 -2.51 -15.87
CA LYS A 83 -4.85 -3.48 -15.61
C LYS A 83 -4.91 -3.97 -14.17
N ILE A 84 -4.55 -5.23 -13.94
CA ILE A 84 -4.18 -5.73 -12.61
C ILE A 84 -2.67 -5.53 -12.45
N ILE A 85 -2.30 -4.73 -11.46
CA ILE A 85 -0.90 -4.51 -11.08
C ILE A 85 -0.57 -5.20 -9.77
N GLN A 86 0.66 -5.69 -9.66
CA GLN A 86 1.19 -6.22 -8.42
C GLN A 86 2.02 -5.13 -7.74
N ILE A 87 1.74 -4.86 -6.47
CA ILE A 87 2.45 -3.88 -5.65
C ILE A 87 2.87 -4.50 -4.33
N ASN A 88 3.98 -4.03 -3.77
CA ASN A 88 4.38 -4.40 -2.41
C ASN A 88 3.82 -3.36 -1.44
N HIS A 89 3.23 -3.82 -0.35
CA HIS A 89 2.78 -2.95 0.72
C HIS A 89 3.99 -2.28 1.40
N PRO A 90 3.99 -0.95 1.61
CA PRO A 90 5.11 -0.22 2.21
C PRO A 90 5.56 -0.75 3.58
N LEU A 91 4.63 -1.15 4.45
CA LEU A 91 4.92 -1.76 5.77
C LEU A 91 5.73 -3.06 5.75
N GLY A 92 5.94 -3.69 4.59
CA GLY A 92 6.67 -4.95 4.51
C GLY A 92 5.84 -6.16 4.90
N LYS A 93 6.44 -7.34 4.74
CA LYS A 93 5.70 -8.62 4.83
C LYS A 93 5.24 -8.93 6.24
N GLU A 94 6.02 -8.63 7.26
CA GLU A 94 5.73 -9.05 8.64
C GLU A 94 4.50 -8.32 9.21
N ALA A 95 4.50 -6.98 9.11
CA ALA A 95 3.39 -6.15 9.52
C ALA A 95 2.08 -6.47 8.77
N VAL A 96 2.16 -6.65 7.45
CA VAL A 96 0.99 -7.01 6.63
C VAL A 96 0.43 -8.35 7.07
N ASN A 97 1.27 -9.38 7.22
CA ASN A 97 0.81 -10.71 7.60
C ASN A 97 0.21 -10.72 8.99
N ALA A 98 0.74 -9.94 9.93
CA ALA A 98 0.12 -9.77 11.25
C ALA A 98 -1.31 -9.18 11.14
N SER A 99 -1.53 -8.19 10.27
CA SER A 99 -2.82 -7.53 10.08
C SER A 99 -3.90 -8.43 9.46
N ILE A 100 -3.51 -9.38 8.60
CA ILE A 100 -4.42 -10.29 7.89
C ILE A 100 -4.41 -11.72 8.45
N LYS A 101 -3.60 -11.99 9.48
CA LYS A 101 -3.36 -13.34 10.03
C LYS A 101 -4.66 -14.06 10.34
N ASN A 102 -5.58 -13.39 11.03
CA ASN A 102 -6.85 -13.98 11.44
C ASN A 102 -7.75 -14.32 10.24
N SER A 103 -7.71 -13.52 9.18
CA SER A 103 -8.49 -13.75 7.96
C SER A 103 -7.92 -14.92 7.16
N ILE A 104 -6.60 -14.98 7.01
CA ILE A 104 -5.92 -16.08 6.30
C ILE A 104 -6.05 -17.39 7.09
N LEU A 105 -5.73 -17.38 8.39
CA LEU A 105 -5.70 -18.60 9.22
C LEU A 105 -7.05 -19.33 9.25
N LYS A 106 -8.15 -18.57 9.32
CA LYS A 106 -9.51 -19.14 9.26
C LYS A 106 -9.79 -19.87 7.95
N LEU A 107 -9.22 -19.39 6.85
CA LEU A 107 -9.48 -19.95 5.52
C LEU A 107 -8.49 -21.06 5.18
N THR A 108 -7.23 -20.95 5.60
CA THR A 108 -6.20 -21.94 5.31
C THR A 108 -6.33 -23.19 6.17
N SER A 109 -6.86 -23.08 7.40
CA SER A 109 -7.15 -24.25 8.25
C SER A 109 -8.16 -25.20 7.63
N LYS A 110 -9.12 -24.68 6.86
CA LYS A 110 -10.09 -25.49 6.09
C LYS A 110 -9.41 -26.43 5.09
N TYR A 111 -8.28 -26.02 4.53
CA TYR A 111 -7.56 -26.77 3.49
C TYR A 111 -6.26 -27.39 3.99
N ASN A 112 -5.93 -27.24 5.29
CA ASN A 112 -4.67 -27.68 5.89
C ASN A 112 -3.41 -27.18 5.16
N ILE A 113 -3.42 -25.90 4.73
CA ILE A 113 -2.32 -25.27 3.99
C ILE A 113 -1.71 -24.14 4.80
N SER A 114 -0.42 -23.89 4.58
CA SER A 114 0.26 -22.71 5.10
C SER A 114 1.01 -22.02 3.98
N PHE A 115 0.85 -20.69 3.89
CA PHE A 115 1.61 -19.85 2.98
C PHE A 115 2.63 -19.03 3.76
N ARG A 116 3.82 -18.86 3.16
CA ARG A 116 4.85 -17.91 3.59
C ARG A 116 4.27 -16.49 3.58
N SER A 117 4.80 -15.67 4.49
CA SER A 117 4.45 -14.25 4.57
C SER A 117 4.76 -13.50 3.28
N SER A 118 3.76 -12.79 2.75
CA SER A 118 3.91 -11.92 1.58
C SER A 118 3.46 -10.49 1.88
N SER A 119 4.12 -9.49 1.29
CA SER A 119 3.67 -8.09 1.28
C SER A 119 2.95 -7.71 -0.01
N LYS A 120 2.75 -8.65 -0.93
CA LYS A 120 2.23 -8.37 -2.26
C LYS A 120 0.72 -8.24 -2.28
N PHE A 121 0.24 -7.24 -3.00
CA PHE A 121 -1.16 -7.03 -3.32
C PHE A 121 -1.34 -6.93 -4.83
N TYR A 122 -2.47 -7.42 -5.30
CA TYR A 122 -2.94 -7.30 -6.67
C TYR A 122 -4.06 -6.29 -6.68
N VAL A 123 -3.91 -5.23 -7.49
CA VAL A 123 -4.85 -4.12 -7.56
C VAL A 123 -5.35 -3.96 -8.98
N TYR A 124 -6.67 -3.92 -9.14
CA TYR A 124 -7.33 -3.58 -10.39
C TYR A 124 -7.37 -2.05 -10.54
N VAL A 125 -6.61 -1.53 -11.49
CA VAL A 125 -6.41 -0.09 -11.71
C VAL A 125 -6.92 0.34 -13.09
N ASN A 126 -7.45 1.56 -13.15
CA ASN A 126 -7.72 2.25 -14.41
C ASN A 126 -6.41 2.87 -14.93
N THR A 127 -6.10 2.69 -16.21
CA THR A 127 -4.90 3.21 -16.85
C THR A 127 -5.17 4.40 -17.76
N VAL A 128 -6.45 4.75 -18.01
CA VAL A 128 -6.85 5.87 -18.86
C VAL A 128 -6.60 7.21 -18.18
N ASP A 129 -6.92 7.32 -16.89
CA ASP A 129 -6.75 8.53 -16.10
C ASP A 129 -5.92 8.25 -14.86
N LYS A 130 -4.77 8.91 -14.77
CA LYS A 130 -3.80 8.77 -13.67
C LYS A 130 -4.04 9.74 -12.51
N GLY A 131 -5.09 10.56 -12.60
CA GLY A 131 -5.47 11.51 -11.58
C GLY A 131 -6.72 11.08 -10.82
N VAL A 132 -7.23 12.00 -10.01
CA VAL A 132 -8.49 11.79 -9.28
C VAL A 132 -9.74 11.88 -10.17
N ALA A 133 -9.60 12.27 -11.44
CA ALA A 133 -10.76 12.41 -12.32
C ALA A 133 -11.38 11.04 -12.70
N GLN A 134 -10.68 9.93 -12.49
CA GLN A 134 -11.25 8.58 -12.54
C GLN A 134 -12.39 8.35 -11.52
N LEU A 135 -12.47 9.16 -10.46
CA LEU A 135 -13.53 9.14 -9.47
C LEU A 135 -14.85 9.77 -9.98
N ALA A 136 -14.84 10.44 -11.14
CA ALA A 136 -16.00 11.14 -11.69
C ALA A 136 -17.20 10.25 -12.05
N THR A 137 -16.98 8.94 -12.19
CA THR A 137 -18.07 7.98 -12.39
C THR A 137 -18.89 7.72 -11.12
N ARG A 138 -18.36 8.04 -9.94
CA ARG A 138 -18.98 7.74 -8.63
C ARG A 138 -19.22 8.98 -7.78
N PHE A 139 -18.48 10.04 -8.01
CA PHE A 139 -18.49 11.26 -7.21
C PHE A 139 -18.78 12.47 -8.09
N THR A 140 -19.54 13.41 -7.55
CA THR A 140 -19.81 14.71 -8.15
C THR A 140 -18.54 15.57 -8.20
N ALA A 141 -18.51 16.60 -9.06
CA ALA A 141 -17.37 17.52 -9.14
C ALA A 141 -17.04 18.19 -7.79
N LYS A 142 -18.07 18.45 -6.97
CA LYS A 142 -17.94 18.98 -5.61
C LYS A 142 -17.22 18.01 -4.69
N GLU A 143 -17.63 16.75 -4.70
CA GLU A 143 -17.00 15.68 -3.90
C GLU A 143 -15.58 15.38 -4.36
N ILE A 144 -15.30 15.38 -5.67
CA ILE A 144 -13.92 15.23 -6.18
C ILE A 144 -13.04 16.39 -5.72
N SER A 145 -13.55 17.62 -5.73
CA SER A 145 -12.84 18.80 -5.24
C SER A 145 -12.56 18.73 -3.74
N TYR A 146 -13.43 18.08 -2.98
CA TYR A 146 -13.19 17.76 -1.58
C TYR A 146 -12.14 16.66 -1.40
N ILE A 147 -12.23 15.57 -2.17
CA ILE A 147 -11.26 14.46 -2.12
C ILE A 147 -9.84 14.96 -2.43
N ARG A 148 -9.67 15.83 -3.44
CA ARG A 148 -8.38 16.50 -3.73
C ARG A 148 -7.83 17.22 -2.51
N TRP A 149 -8.69 17.98 -1.85
CA TRP A 149 -8.31 18.72 -0.64
C TRP A 149 -7.94 17.78 0.52
N CYS A 150 -8.64 16.64 0.70
CA CYS A 150 -8.23 15.65 1.69
C CYS A 150 -6.82 15.10 1.40
N LEU A 151 -6.52 14.79 0.13
CA LEU A 151 -5.19 14.32 -0.28
C LEU A 151 -4.11 15.37 0.03
N GLU A 152 -4.39 16.64 -0.27
CA GLU A 152 -3.52 17.76 0.07
C GLU A 152 -3.29 17.86 1.58
N MET A 153 -4.35 17.78 2.38
CA MET A 153 -4.25 17.78 3.85
C MET A 153 -3.37 16.63 4.36
N PHE A 154 -3.51 15.41 3.83
CA PHE A 154 -2.65 14.29 4.19
C PHE A 154 -1.18 14.55 3.86
N CYS A 155 -0.90 15.15 2.70
CA CYS A 155 0.46 15.47 2.28
C CYS A 155 1.06 16.61 3.12
N ASN A 156 0.26 17.62 3.45
CA ASN A 156 0.66 18.74 4.30
C ASN A 156 0.96 18.30 5.74
N GLU A 157 0.17 17.39 6.31
CA GLU A 157 0.51 16.74 7.59
C GLU A 157 1.81 15.92 7.49
N GLY A 158 2.04 15.29 6.34
CA GLY A 158 3.30 14.60 6.01
C GLY A 158 4.55 15.50 6.00
N ASN A 159 4.39 16.82 6.03
CA ASN A 159 5.49 17.78 6.10
C ASN A 159 5.76 18.31 7.53
N LYS A 160 4.89 17.99 8.48
CA LYS A 160 4.98 18.45 9.86
C LYS A 160 5.68 17.41 10.73
N ILE A 161 6.81 17.78 11.30
CA ILE A 161 7.49 16.99 12.32
C ILE A 161 6.84 17.29 13.66
N ASN A 162 6.32 16.25 14.30
CA ASN A 162 5.74 16.33 15.63
C ASN A 162 6.69 15.68 16.64
N GLU A 163 6.95 16.37 17.74
CA GLU A 163 7.66 15.80 18.89
C GLU A 163 6.65 15.18 19.85
N VAL A 164 6.86 13.91 20.19
CA VAL A 164 6.00 13.10 21.04
C VAL A 164 6.85 12.48 22.13
N GLY A 165 6.42 12.62 23.38
CA GLY A 165 7.21 12.13 24.53
C GLY A 165 7.42 10.61 24.54
N HIS A 166 6.40 9.84 24.14
CA HIS A 166 6.51 8.39 24.01
C HIS A 166 5.67 7.90 22.83
N ILE A 167 6.28 7.08 21.97
CA ILE A 167 5.59 6.45 20.83
C ILE A 167 5.31 5.01 21.23
N SER A 168 4.06 4.56 21.08
CA SER A 168 3.72 3.17 21.37
C SER A 168 4.48 2.20 20.45
N ASN A 169 5.16 1.24 21.06
CA ASN A 169 5.78 0.09 20.39
C ASN A 169 4.75 -0.86 19.75
N ASP A 170 3.45 -0.62 19.93
CA ASP A 170 2.39 -1.39 19.27
C ASP A 170 2.25 -1.03 17.78
N HIS A 171 2.78 0.12 17.36
CA HIS A 171 2.73 0.51 15.95
C HIS A 171 3.69 -0.37 15.14
N ALA A 172 3.18 -1.04 14.10
CA ALA A 172 3.96 -2.02 13.33
C ALA A 172 5.28 -1.45 12.77
N VAL A 173 5.27 -0.21 12.28
CA VAL A 173 6.50 0.48 11.83
C VAL A 173 7.49 0.65 12.98
N VAL A 174 7.04 1.17 14.12
CA VAL A 174 7.91 1.45 15.28
C VAL A 174 8.54 0.16 15.77
N LYS A 175 7.74 -0.90 15.92
CA LYS A 175 8.22 -2.22 16.29
C LYS A 175 9.30 -2.73 15.34
N MET A 176 9.05 -2.71 14.04
CA MET A 176 10.01 -3.20 13.03
C MET A 176 11.32 -2.41 13.03
N ILE A 177 11.25 -1.09 13.24
CA ILE A 177 12.45 -0.25 13.26
C ILE A 177 13.22 -0.41 14.58
N ASN A 178 12.53 -0.49 15.72
CA ASN A 178 13.17 -0.70 17.03
C ASN A 178 13.88 -2.05 17.13
N GLU A 179 13.35 -3.09 16.49
CA GLU A 179 14.01 -4.39 16.35
C GLU A 179 15.34 -4.29 15.56
N VAL A 180 15.49 -3.29 14.68
CA VAL A 180 16.69 -3.09 13.86
C VAL A 180 17.70 -2.17 14.55
N VAL A 181 17.22 -1.09 15.17
CA VAL A 181 18.07 -0.04 15.75
C VAL A 181 18.43 -0.35 17.22
N LEU A 182 17.88 -1.42 17.81
CA LEU A 182 18.09 -1.87 19.19
C LEU A 182 17.59 -0.86 20.24
N ASP A 183 16.26 -0.80 20.42
CA ASP A 183 15.56 -0.06 21.48
C ASP A 183 15.82 1.45 21.49
N ASN A 184 15.75 2.05 20.31
CA ASN A 184 15.88 3.49 20.17
C ASN A 184 14.54 4.21 20.30
N ASN A 185 14.47 5.20 21.19
CA ASN A 185 13.25 5.97 21.43
C ASN A 185 13.30 7.32 20.72
N TRP A 186 13.30 7.32 19.38
CA TRP A 186 13.12 8.58 18.67
C TRP A 186 11.78 9.19 19.07
N ASN A 187 11.79 10.48 19.39
CA ASN A 187 10.63 11.23 19.83
C ASN A 187 9.97 12.02 18.69
N ARG A 188 10.50 11.94 17.47
CA ARG A 188 10.00 12.69 16.31
C ARG A 188 9.21 11.80 15.37
N ILE A 189 8.02 12.26 14.98
CA ILE A 189 7.13 11.55 14.05
C ILE A 189 6.61 12.47 12.94
N ILE A 190 6.34 11.85 11.81
CA ILE A 190 5.50 12.38 10.73
C ILE A 190 4.38 11.39 10.46
N SER A 191 3.19 11.87 10.11
CA SER A 191 2.11 11.01 9.63
C SER A 191 1.34 11.66 8.48
N TYR A 192 1.00 10.86 7.47
CA TYR A 192 0.14 11.27 6.35
C TYR A 192 -1.34 11.05 6.68
N ARG A 193 -1.74 11.47 7.88
CA ARG A 193 -3.05 11.18 8.47
C ARG A 193 -3.61 12.40 9.17
N CYS A 194 -4.88 12.71 8.92
CA CYS A 194 -5.59 13.82 9.55
C CYS A 194 -6.72 13.31 10.46
N GLY A 195 -7.12 14.09 11.45
CA GLY A 195 -8.32 13.80 12.24
C GLY A 195 -9.60 13.94 11.41
N SER A 196 -10.60 13.10 11.65
CA SER A 196 -11.91 13.23 10.96
C SER A 196 -12.55 14.61 11.17
N THR A 197 -12.41 15.19 12.37
CA THR A 197 -12.91 16.54 12.68
C THR A 197 -12.19 17.63 11.89
N GLU A 198 -10.89 17.45 11.60
CA GLU A 198 -10.13 18.41 10.78
C GLU A 198 -10.62 18.35 9.32
N LEU A 199 -10.86 17.13 8.82
CA LEU A 199 -11.32 16.92 7.44
C LEU A 199 -12.78 17.36 7.21
N THR A 200 -13.57 17.56 8.26
CA THR A 200 -14.95 18.08 8.15
C THR A 200 -15.01 19.61 8.25
N ARG A 201 -13.95 20.26 8.75
CA ARG A 201 -13.83 21.72 8.85
C ARG A 201 -13.21 22.32 7.59
N GLN A 202 -13.97 22.26 6.48
CA GLN A 202 -13.58 22.93 5.23
C GLN A 202 -13.55 24.46 5.33
N GLU A 203 -13.99 25.04 6.45
CA GLU A 203 -14.08 26.49 6.64
C GLU A 203 -12.73 27.21 6.54
N SER A 204 -11.62 26.52 6.79
CA SER A 204 -10.26 27.02 6.56
C SER A 204 -9.98 27.34 5.07
N ARG A 205 -10.80 26.81 4.17
CA ARG A 205 -10.75 27.01 2.71
C ARG A 205 -11.64 28.16 2.23
N LYS A 206 -12.35 28.86 3.14
CA LYS A 206 -13.26 29.98 2.80
C LYS A 206 -12.56 31.08 1.99
N ASN A 207 -11.28 31.35 2.26
CA ASN A 207 -10.53 32.42 1.60
C ASN A 207 -10.16 32.12 0.13
N GLU A 208 -10.10 30.85 -0.30
CA GLU A 208 -9.81 30.47 -1.69
C GLU A 208 -11.10 30.17 -2.51
N LEU A 209 -12.23 30.00 -1.83
CA LEU A 209 -13.53 29.65 -2.40
C LEU A 209 -14.55 30.81 -2.38
N GLU A 210 -14.10 32.04 -2.11
CA GLU A 210 -14.97 33.25 -2.03
C GLU A 210 -15.85 33.46 -3.28
N ASN A 211 -15.52 32.83 -4.41
CA ASN A 211 -16.28 32.94 -5.65
C ASN A 211 -17.39 31.89 -5.85
N ASN A 212 -17.51 30.83 -5.02
CA ASN A 212 -18.61 29.86 -5.18
C ASN A 212 -18.92 29.01 -3.91
N PRO A 213 -19.73 29.53 -2.96
CA PRO A 213 -20.07 28.83 -1.71
C PRO A 213 -20.86 27.53 -1.92
N SER A 214 -21.46 27.32 -3.09
CA SER A 214 -22.18 26.10 -3.47
C SER A 214 -21.26 24.86 -3.56
N ASN A 215 -19.94 25.06 -3.66
CA ASN A 215 -18.94 24.00 -3.83
C ASN A 215 -18.33 23.48 -2.51
N ILE A 216 -18.77 23.99 -1.35
CA ILE A 216 -18.34 23.54 -0.01
C ILE A 216 -19.29 22.47 0.51
N LEU A 217 -18.76 21.31 0.93
CA LEU A 217 -19.58 20.27 1.55
C LEU A 217 -19.85 20.61 3.01
N THR A 218 -21.05 20.33 3.49
CA THR A 218 -21.35 20.35 4.92
C THR A 218 -20.54 19.28 5.66
N ALA A 219 -20.45 19.38 6.99
CA ALA A 219 -19.76 18.36 7.79
C ALA A 219 -20.38 16.95 7.61
N SER A 220 -21.71 16.86 7.49
CA SER A 220 -22.40 15.59 7.28
C SER A 220 -22.13 15.00 5.88
N GLU A 221 -22.16 15.86 4.85
CA GLU A 221 -21.79 15.45 3.48
C GLU A 221 -20.33 14.99 3.42
N SER A 222 -19.43 15.72 4.08
CA SER A 222 -18.01 15.39 4.16
C SER A 222 -17.78 14.02 4.81
N GLU A 223 -18.40 13.75 5.96
CA GLU A 223 -18.28 12.45 6.63
C GLU A 223 -18.85 11.30 5.78
N LYS A 224 -19.93 11.55 5.02
CA LYS A 224 -20.48 10.57 4.07
C LYS A 224 -19.45 10.24 2.98
N VAL A 225 -18.82 11.23 2.37
CA VAL A 225 -17.77 11.03 1.36
C VAL A 225 -16.56 10.30 1.96
N LEU A 226 -16.10 10.68 3.14
CA LEU A 226 -15.00 9.99 3.83
C LEU A 226 -15.32 8.52 4.09
N THR A 227 -16.55 8.22 4.51
CA THR A 227 -17.01 6.84 4.75
C THR A 227 -17.03 6.03 3.45
N GLN A 228 -17.53 6.61 2.36
CA GLN A 228 -17.51 5.97 1.03
C GLN A 228 -16.08 5.75 0.52
N MET A 229 -15.18 6.71 0.71
CA MET A 229 -13.77 6.55 0.33
C MET A 229 -13.08 5.44 1.13
N CYS A 230 -13.44 5.26 2.40
CA CYS A 230 -12.97 4.15 3.21
C CYS A 230 -13.54 2.80 2.75
N SER A 231 -14.83 2.74 2.39
CA SER A 231 -15.46 1.50 1.93
C SER A 231 -14.85 1.04 0.59
N TYR A 232 -14.59 1.97 -0.33
CA TYR A 232 -13.93 1.71 -1.61
C TYR A 232 -12.41 1.50 -1.51
N LYS A 233 -11.86 1.45 -0.29
CA LYS A 233 -10.43 1.23 -0.01
C LYS A 233 -9.51 2.30 -0.58
N TRP A 234 -10.02 3.50 -0.86
CA TRP A 234 -9.19 4.65 -1.21
C TRP A 234 -8.57 5.28 0.03
N PHE A 235 -9.35 5.41 1.10
CA PHE A 235 -8.86 5.82 2.42
C PHE A 235 -8.96 4.68 3.42
N TYR A 236 -8.30 4.83 4.56
CA TYR A 236 -8.48 3.98 5.73
C TYR A 236 -8.66 4.84 6.97
N ARG A 237 -9.35 4.30 7.98
CA ARG A 237 -9.52 4.93 9.29
C ARG A 237 -8.76 4.13 10.34
N THR A 238 -8.00 4.82 11.18
CA THR A 238 -7.30 4.21 12.32
C THR A 238 -8.26 3.99 13.49
N SER A 239 -7.88 3.17 14.47
CA SER A 239 -8.61 3.01 15.73
C SER A 239 -8.76 4.32 16.50
N THR A 240 -7.84 5.27 16.31
CA THR A 240 -7.87 6.62 16.89
C THR A 240 -8.75 7.61 16.13
N GLY A 241 -9.44 7.18 15.07
CA GLY A 241 -10.32 8.04 14.27
C GLY A 241 -9.60 8.94 13.26
N LYS A 242 -8.28 8.82 13.10
CA LYS A 242 -7.53 9.48 12.03
C LYS A 242 -7.77 8.77 10.70
N ILE A 243 -7.68 9.51 9.60
CA ILE A 243 -7.90 9.02 8.24
C ILE A 243 -6.62 9.24 7.43
N GLY A 244 -6.26 8.29 6.57
CA GLY A 244 -5.14 8.40 5.64
C GLY A 244 -5.39 7.66 4.32
N MET A 245 -4.41 7.71 3.43
CA MET A 245 -4.47 7.07 2.10
C MET A 245 -4.25 5.55 2.18
N ALA A 246 -5.20 4.77 1.68
CA ALA A 246 -5.05 3.32 1.63
C ALA A 246 -4.25 2.89 0.39
N LEU A 247 -3.78 1.63 0.41
CA LEU A 247 -2.88 1.09 -0.60
C LEU A 247 -3.43 1.20 -2.03
N ARG A 248 -4.75 1.07 -2.22
CA ARG A 248 -5.39 1.21 -3.53
C ARG A 248 -5.29 2.64 -4.07
N CYS A 249 -5.51 3.66 -3.24
CA CYS A 249 -5.35 5.05 -3.66
C CYS A 249 -3.93 5.29 -4.16
N PHE A 250 -2.93 4.78 -3.43
CA PHE A 250 -1.55 4.83 -3.89
C PHE A 250 -1.37 4.13 -5.23
N ALA A 251 -1.87 2.91 -5.38
CA ALA A 251 -1.76 2.12 -6.62
C ALA A 251 -2.36 2.82 -7.85
N GLU A 252 -3.45 3.57 -7.68
CA GLU A 252 -4.18 4.20 -8.79
C GLU A 252 -3.68 5.61 -9.14
N ILE A 253 -3.20 6.39 -8.17
CA ILE A 253 -2.82 7.80 -8.38
C ILE A 253 -1.41 8.16 -7.90
N GLN A 254 -0.50 7.19 -7.76
CA GLN A 254 0.89 7.43 -7.32
C GLN A 254 1.58 8.55 -8.12
N ASP A 255 1.48 8.52 -9.45
CA ASP A 255 2.11 9.52 -10.33
C ASP A 255 1.56 10.93 -10.05
N TYR A 256 0.24 11.05 -9.90
CA TYR A 256 -0.41 12.31 -9.54
C TYR A 256 0.07 12.82 -8.17
N LEU A 257 0.08 11.94 -7.15
CA LEU A 257 0.49 12.33 -5.81
C LEU A 257 1.96 12.77 -5.76
N LYS A 258 2.85 12.06 -6.47
CA LYS A 258 4.26 12.41 -6.57
C LYS A 258 4.48 13.75 -7.27
N ASN A 259 3.83 13.96 -8.42
CA ASN A 259 4.06 15.15 -9.25
C ASN A 259 3.40 16.42 -8.68
N ILE A 260 2.24 16.29 -8.03
CA ILE A 260 1.50 17.44 -7.51
C ILE A 260 1.94 17.81 -6.09
N PHE A 261 2.22 16.82 -5.24
CA PHE A 261 2.52 17.05 -3.82
C PHE A 261 3.98 16.81 -3.43
N GLY A 262 4.84 16.41 -4.38
CA GLY A 262 6.28 16.25 -4.10
C GLY A 262 6.60 15.16 -3.08
N LEU A 263 5.82 14.07 -3.07
CA LEU A 263 5.98 13.03 -2.04
C LEU A 263 7.38 12.40 -2.04
N PRO A 264 7.98 12.16 -0.86
CA PRO A 264 9.33 11.64 -0.76
C PRO A 264 9.40 10.20 -1.27
N CYS A 265 10.50 9.89 -1.97
CA CYS A 265 10.78 8.56 -2.47
C CYS A 265 11.83 7.87 -1.59
N CYS A 266 11.68 6.56 -1.43
CA CYS A 266 12.66 5.74 -0.74
C CYS A 266 13.98 5.74 -1.49
N THR A 267 15.08 5.97 -0.77
CA THR A 267 16.44 6.02 -1.32
C THR A 267 16.88 4.69 -1.95
N THR A 268 16.36 3.57 -1.46
CA THR A 268 16.76 2.22 -1.91
C THR A 268 15.97 1.74 -3.13
N CYS A 269 14.65 1.91 -3.13
CA CYS A 269 13.78 1.34 -4.18
C CYS A 269 13.16 2.41 -5.10
N SER A 270 13.38 3.70 -4.83
CA SER A 270 12.88 4.85 -5.57
C SER A 270 11.34 4.95 -5.66
N GLN A 271 10.62 4.18 -4.85
CA GLN A 271 9.17 4.25 -4.71
C GLN A 271 8.78 5.21 -3.58
N VAL A 272 7.63 5.87 -3.69
CA VAL A 272 7.15 6.80 -2.67
C VAL A 272 7.01 6.10 -1.32
N ALA A 273 7.45 6.77 -0.26
CA ALA A 273 7.55 6.22 1.09
C ALA A 273 6.77 7.08 2.09
N LEU A 274 5.54 6.63 2.37
CA LEU A 274 4.64 7.27 3.35
C LEU A 274 4.68 6.63 4.74
N GLN A 275 5.51 5.60 4.90
CA GLN A 275 5.73 4.88 6.15
C GLN A 275 7.17 4.36 6.17
N GLY A 276 7.79 4.36 7.35
CA GLY A 276 9.19 3.95 7.54
C GLY A 276 10.01 4.97 8.31
N VAL A 277 11.20 5.30 7.80
CA VAL A 277 12.17 6.15 8.48
C VAL A 277 12.62 7.28 7.57
N MET A 278 12.78 8.47 8.14
CA MET A 278 13.41 9.62 7.50
C MET A 278 14.62 10.07 8.31
N CYS A 279 15.64 10.58 7.61
CA CYS A 279 16.75 11.27 8.25
C CYS A 279 16.29 12.64 8.79
N GLY A 280 16.39 12.82 10.11
CA GLY A 280 16.03 14.01 10.85
C GLY A 280 17.18 14.95 11.16
N SER A 281 18.28 14.89 10.41
CA SER A 281 19.31 15.95 10.46
C SER A 281 18.73 17.24 9.85
N ASP A 282 19.12 18.40 10.37
CA ASP A 282 18.65 19.69 9.85
C ASP A 282 18.90 19.88 8.34
N TYR A 283 20.02 19.36 7.84
CA TYR A 283 20.33 19.36 6.42
C TYR A 283 19.28 18.61 5.58
N CYS A 284 18.93 17.38 5.98
CA CYS A 284 17.92 16.58 5.25
C CYS A 284 16.49 17.11 5.43
N ILE A 285 16.18 17.77 6.55
CA ILE A 285 14.83 18.33 6.80
C ILE A 285 14.59 19.58 5.94
N THR A 286 15.59 20.46 5.84
CA THR A 286 15.49 21.73 5.10
C THR A 286 15.42 21.52 3.58
N GLN A 287 16.00 20.44 3.07
CA GLN A 287 15.94 20.04 1.67
C GLN A 287 14.62 19.31 1.37
N GLN A 288 13.50 20.04 1.27
CA GLN A 288 12.16 19.46 1.06
C GLN A 288 12.11 18.46 -0.13
N GLU A 289 12.82 18.75 -1.22
CA GLU A 289 12.85 17.90 -2.42
C GLU A 289 13.80 16.70 -2.32
N ASN A 290 14.76 16.71 -1.37
CA ASN A 290 15.81 15.70 -1.23
C ASN A 290 15.82 15.05 0.17
N ARG A 291 14.65 14.94 0.79
CA ARG A 291 14.50 14.21 2.06
C ARG A 291 14.91 12.76 1.86
N THR A 292 15.85 12.31 2.68
CA THR A 292 16.30 10.92 2.66
C THR A 292 15.35 10.06 3.48
N VAL A 293 14.58 9.23 2.77
CA VAL A 293 13.52 8.39 3.34
C VAL A 293 13.73 6.93 2.97
N TRP A 294 13.24 6.02 3.80
CA TRP A 294 13.23 4.58 3.56
C TRP A 294 11.92 3.93 4.01
N HIS A 295 11.43 2.96 3.24
CA HIS A 295 10.45 1.99 3.75
C HIS A 295 11.07 1.13 4.86
N PRO A 296 10.28 0.54 5.78
CA PRO A 296 10.79 -0.31 6.86
C PRO A 296 11.79 -1.39 6.41
N ASP A 297 11.43 -2.19 5.41
CA ASP A 297 12.30 -3.25 4.90
C ASP A 297 13.57 -2.70 4.20
N CYS A 298 13.45 -1.58 3.50
CA CYS A 298 14.59 -0.90 2.87
C CYS A 298 15.54 -0.30 3.90
N PHE A 299 14.99 0.29 4.96
CA PHE A 299 15.77 0.83 6.08
C PHE A 299 16.53 -0.29 6.80
N ARG A 300 15.88 -1.43 7.04
CA ARG A 300 16.53 -2.61 7.60
C ARG A 300 17.75 -3.02 6.79
N HIS A 301 17.61 -3.12 5.47
CA HIS A 301 18.73 -3.44 4.59
C HIS A 301 19.84 -2.38 4.66
N GLN A 302 19.47 -1.10 4.58
CA GLN A 302 20.39 0.02 4.69
C GLN A 302 21.18 -0.03 6.00
N TYR A 303 20.50 -0.15 7.13
CA TYR A 303 21.09 -0.03 8.47
C TYR A 303 21.97 -1.24 8.83
N ILE A 304 21.56 -2.45 8.45
CA ILE A 304 22.29 -3.69 8.79
C ILE A 304 23.43 -3.97 7.81
N HIS A 305 23.23 -3.72 6.51
CA HIS A 305 24.15 -4.22 5.47
C HIS A 305 24.90 -3.13 4.71
N VAL A 306 24.44 -1.87 4.74
CA VAL A 306 25.05 -0.78 3.95
C VAL A 306 25.79 0.19 4.83
N ASN A 307 25.06 1.02 5.59
CA ASN A 307 25.62 2.03 6.48
C ASN A 307 24.56 2.50 7.49
N GLN A 308 24.96 2.68 8.75
CA GLN A 308 24.15 3.27 9.81
C GLN A 308 24.06 4.81 9.71
N ASN A 309 24.83 5.42 8.82
CA ASN A 309 24.76 6.85 8.52
C ASN A 309 23.91 7.13 7.29
N CYS A 310 23.32 8.33 7.25
CA CYS A 310 22.58 8.82 6.11
C CYS A 310 23.51 9.01 4.91
N PRO A 311 23.20 8.49 3.71
CA PRO A 311 24.04 8.65 2.52
C PRO A 311 24.13 10.10 2.03
N ASN A 312 23.18 10.96 2.40
CA ASN A 312 23.13 12.35 1.94
C ASN A 312 23.89 13.31 2.87
N CYS A 313 23.68 13.23 4.18
CA CYS A 313 24.29 14.14 5.16
C CYS A 313 25.38 13.50 6.03
N ASN A 314 25.61 12.19 5.90
CA ASN A 314 26.54 11.38 6.69
C ASN A 314 26.32 11.42 8.22
N GLN A 315 25.16 11.90 8.68
CA GLN A 315 24.78 11.88 10.09
C GLN A 315 24.25 10.49 10.50
N SER A 316 24.46 10.15 11.76
CA SER A 316 23.99 8.89 12.35
C SER A 316 22.47 8.77 12.26
N LEU A 317 21.97 7.71 11.61
CA LEU A 317 20.54 7.39 11.56
C LEU A 317 20.04 6.87 12.90
N HIS A 318 20.93 6.31 13.73
CA HIS A 318 20.61 5.89 15.09
C HIS A 318 20.18 7.10 15.93
N GLU A 319 20.84 8.25 15.84
CA GLU A 319 20.50 9.40 16.70
C GLU A 319 19.44 10.30 16.07
N ASN A 320 19.44 10.41 14.74
CA ASN A 320 18.66 11.42 14.03
C ASN A 320 17.45 10.84 13.28
N GLY A 321 16.99 9.63 13.59
CA GLY A 321 15.83 9.07 12.90
C GLY A 321 14.52 9.80 13.25
N ILE A 322 13.63 9.85 12.26
CA ILE A 322 12.24 10.30 12.41
C ILE A 322 11.35 9.16 11.91
N TYR A 323 10.36 8.78 12.71
CA TYR A 323 9.38 7.80 12.28
C TYR A 323 8.38 8.40 11.31
N ILE A 324 8.06 7.66 10.25
CA ILE A 324 6.94 7.96 9.37
C ILE A 324 5.87 6.90 9.62
N LEU A 325 4.73 7.32 10.17
CA LEU A 325 3.67 6.43 10.70
C LEU A 325 2.39 6.45 9.89
#